data_AF-A0A3D0T5S3-F1
#
_entry.id   AF-A0A3D0T5S3-F1
#
_cell.length_a   1.000
_cell.length_b   1.000
_cell.length_c   1.000
_cell.angle_alpha   90.00
_cell.angle_beta   90.00
_cell.angle_gamma   90.00
#
_symmetry.space_group_name_H-M   'P 1'
#
loop_
_entity.id
_entity.type
_entity.pdbx_description
1 polymer ?
#
loop_
_entity_poly.entity_id
_entity_poly.type
_entity_poly.pdbx_seq_one_letter_code
_entity_poly.pdbx_strand_id
1 'polypeptide(L)'
;MERARDGGRERAIITTGGTREPVDDVRFITNFATGKFGYEIARQMVAHGYNVTVLCPREVPALAGLELPGVKHVNFTNAKSLQQALLGQEAPDIIFHAAAVADFRPKEVARGKIPSSEEEITITLVRNPKILDELRGRFGQTAFLIGFKLLSGVSHGELVGAALEQNRRAHLNLTVANDLHELTGGFHPVVLVTAEGGAIDLMGRREEVAANLVEFVKKRSRVTWYHTEADSHLPEPPEEEQKRFAALLQFAQKSHLLYDTSGNVSLRFGDFMIVTPRQVDKSVAESEEACVACADQSNNVVFYRGGFKSSIDTGVNDALYCQFPRIKAMLHFHNPWGLALNVTSFPYPCGVKEEAQEIQRQLGDNRDRDNFAVELLHHGFLLGLSEAGLERLQDGWDHAVGEFRDHLAAVNQQASFEPAKLKPVFWDTEIVGVVMENPDGGVVYLRENARGKGVGRKVAEQLIERRLPVKTMDECNVVEFYTRFGFTGEKDSQTGLYTLYPPRITSSDQLFNRISEWRVK
;
A
#
# COMPACT_ATOMS: atom_id res chain seq x y z
N MET A 1 -26.98 -7.64 -1.93
CA MET A 1 -28.06 -7.04 -2.76
C MET A 1 -27.48 -6.69 -4.11
N GLU A 2 -27.94 -7.34 -5.18
CA GLU A 2 -27.62 -6.96 -6.55
C GLU A 2 -28.13 -5.54 -6.81
N ARG A 3 -27.24 -4.65 -7.25
CA ARG A 3 -27.60 -3.30 -7.67
C ARG A 3 -28.42 -3.40 -8.95
N ALA A 4 -29.56 -2.72 -9.04
CA ALA A 4 -30.29 -2.62 -10.30
C ALA A 4 -29.38 -1.97 -11.36
N ARG A 5 -28.95 -2.75 -12.36
CA ARG A 5 -28.04 -2.31 -13.43
C ARG A 5 -28.84 -1.82 -14.64
N ASP A 6 -28.45 -0.68 -15.19
CA ASP A 6 -29.02 -0.18 -16.46
C ASP A 6 -28.43 -1.00 -17.62
N GLY A 7 -29.26 -1.84 -18.25
CA GLY A 7 -28.83 -2.77 -19.28
C GLY A 7 -27.79 -3.81 -18.84
N GLY A 8 -27.67 -4.11 -17.54
CA GLY A 8 -26.70 -5.06 -17.00
C GLY A 8 -25.25 -4.56 -16.88
N ARG A 9 -24.96 -3.31 -17.29
CA ARG A 9 -23.60 -2.74 -17.27
C ARG A 9 -23.24 -2.09 -15.94
N GLU A 10 -21.97 -2.17 -15.58
CA GLU A 10 -21.39 -1.46 -14.43
C GLU A 10 -21.33 0.05 -14.71
N ARG A 11 -21.51 0.86 -13.66
CA ARG A 11 -21.56 2.32 -13.74
C ARG A 11 -20.24 2.95 -13.30
N ALA A 12 -19.71 3.84 -14.11
CA ALA A 12 -18.52 4.62 -13.78
C ALA A 12 -18.81 6.12 -13.80
N ILE A 13 -18.39 6.84 -12.76
CA ILE A 13 -18.45 8.29 -12.70
C ILE A 13 -17.02 8.85 -12.78
N ILE A 14 -16.80 9.82 -13.65
CA ILE A 14 -15.53 10.54 -13.74
C ILE A 14 -15.80 12.03 -13.54
N THR A 15 -15.19 12.64 -12.52
CA THR A 15 -15.12 14.10 -12.42
C THR A 15 -13.84 14.58 -13.06
N THR A 16 -13.88 15.67 -13.83
CA THR A 16 -12.69 16.19 -14.52
C THR A 16 -12.79 17.69 -14.78
N GLY A 17 -11.64 18.34 -14.99
CA GLY A 17 -11.54 19.80 -15.13
C GLY A 17 -11.47 20.53 -13.79
N GLY A 18 -11.22 21.84 -13.83
CA GLY A 18 -11.12 22.70 -12.64
C GLY A 18 -12.46 23.34 -12.28
N THR A 19 -12.75 23.48 -10.98
CA THR A 19 -13.87 24.31 -10.53
C THR A 19 -13.54 25.80 -10.70
N ARG A 20 -14.57 26.61 -10.93
CA ARG A 20 -14.50 28.07 -11.05
C ARG A 20 -15.32 28.70 -9.94
N GLU A 21 -14.62 29.29 -8.97
CA GLU A 21 -15.25 29.96 -7.84
C GLU A 21 -15.46 31.44 -8.19
N PRO A 22 -16.72 31.90 -8.35
CA PRO A 22 -17.01 33.25 -8.82
C PRO A 22 -16.55 34.30 -7.81
N VAL A 23 -15.86 35.32 -8.30
CA VAL A 23 -15.49 36.54 -7.56
C VAL A 23 -16.56 37.60 -7.78
N ASP A 24 -16.98 37.75 -9.03
CA ASP A 24 -18.08 38.60 -9.48
C ASP A 24 -18.75 37.98 -10.73
N ASP A 25 -19.62 38.73 -11.41
CA ASP A 25 -20.34 38.24 -12.60
C ASP A 25 -19.43 37.95 -13.82
N VAL A 26 -18.14 38.32 -13.78
CA VAL A 26 -17.18 38.21 -14.90
C VAL A 26 -15.94 37.39 -14.53
N ARG A 27 -15.49 37.43 -13.29
CA ARG A 27 -14.22 36.89 -12.82
C ARG A 27 -14.43 35.73 -11.86
N PHE A 28 -13.52 34.77 -11.90
CA PHE A 28 -13.53 33.61 -11.03
C PHE A 28 -12.09 33.18 -10.68
N ILE A 29 -11.96 32.44 -9.58
CA ILE A 29 -10.74 31.74 -9.17
C ILE A 29 -10.84 30.30 -9.66
N THR A 30 -9.79 29.78 -10.31
CA THR A 30 -9.76 28.41 -10.85
C THR A 30 -8.39 27.78 -10.64
N ASN A 31 -8.38 26.45 -10.52
CA ASN A 31 -7.14 25.66 -10.58
C ASN A 31 -6.75 25.38 -12.04
N PHE A 32 -5.44 25.17 -12.27
CA PHE A 32 -4.92 24.73 -13.57
C PHE A 32 -5.28 23.27 -13.84
N ALA A 33 -6.40 23.02 -14.53
CA ALA A 33 -6.79 21.67 -14.92
C ALA A 33 -7.52 21.67 -16.27
N THR A 34 -6.91 21.05 -17.27
CA THR A 34 -7.46 20.93 -18.64
C THR A 34 -8.50 19.83 -18.79
N GLY A 35 -8.63 18.94 -17.79
CA GLY A 35 -9.54 17.81 -17.80
C GLY A 35 -9.21 16.67 -18.79
N LYS A 36 -8.13 16.79 -19.58
CA LYS A 36 -7.75 15.82 -20.62
C LYS A 36 -7.54 14.42 -20.07
N PHE A 37 -6.88 14.28 -18.92
CA PHE A 37 -6.61 12.95 -18.34
C PHE A 37 -7.90 12.25 -17.90
N GLY A 38 -8.81 12.96 -17.23
CA GLY A 38 -10.13 12.41 -16.90
C GLY A 38 -10.95 12.00 -18.13
N TYR A 39 -10.85 12.72 -19.25
CA TYR A 39 -11.49 12.31 -20.51
C TYR A 39 -10.88 11.03 -21.08
N GLU A 40 -9.56 10.88 -20.97
CA GLU A 40 -8.91 9.67 -21.45
C GLU A 40 -9.26 8.46 -20.58
N ILE A 41 -9.35 8.64 -19.25
CA ILE A 41 -9.92 7.62 -18.35
C ILE A 41 -11.35 7.28 -18.78
N ALA A 42 -12.20 8.27 -19.05
CA ALA A 42 -13.57 8.04 -19.51
C ALA A 42 -13.62 7.23 -20.82
N ARG A 43 -12.74 7.54 -21.79
CA ARG A 43 -12.60 6.80 -23.05
C ARG A 43 -12.28 5.32 -22.78
N GLN A 44 -11.31 5.05 -21.91
CA GLN A 44 -10.92 3.68 -21.54
C GLN A 44 -12.05 2.94 -20.82
N MET A 45 -12.77 3.61 -19.91
CA MET A 45 -13.93 3.02 -19.23
C MET A 45 -15.05 2.64 -20.21
N VAL A 46 -15.34 3.50 -21.21
CA VAL A 46 -16.29 3.16 -22.29
C VAL A 46 -15.80 1.96 -23.10
N ALA A 47 -14.51 1.93 -23.47
CA ALA A 47 -13.90 0.82 -24.21
C ALA A 47 -14.01 -0.52 -23.46
N HIS A 48 -14.09 -0.49 -22.13
CA HIS A 48 -14.32 -1.68 -21.30
C HIS A 48 -15.79 -1.94 -20.93
N GLY A 49 -16.73 -1.25 -21.57
CA GLY A 49 -18.16 -1.55 -21.51
C GLY A 49 -18.90 -0.94 -20.32
N TYR A 50 -18.32 0.03 -19.61
CA TYR A 50 -19.00 0.73 -18.52
C TYR A 50 -20.05 1.72 -19.05
N ASN A 51 -21.13 1.92 -18.29
CA ASN A 51 -22.01 3.06 -18.46
C ASN A 51 -21.37 4.28 -17.77
N VAL A 52 -20.86 5.21 -18.57
CA VAL A 52 -20.00 6.29 -18.10
C VAL A 52 -20.74 7.60 -17.98
N THR A 53 -20.64 8.23 -16.80
CA THR A 53 -21.07 9.61 -16.58
C THR A 53 -19.84 10.49 -16.32
N VAL A 54 -19.62 11.50 -17.16
CA VAL A 54 -18.55 12.50 -16.99
C VAL A 54 -19.15 13.78 -16.43
N LEU A 55 -18.67 14.18 -15.26
CA LEU A 55 -18.92 15.49 -14.67
C LEU A 55 -17.77 16.40 -15.06
N CYS A 56 -18.05 17.45 -15.83
CA CYS A 56 -17.05 18.42 -16.27
C CYS A 56 -17.65 19.82 -16.42
N PRO A 57 -16.84 20.89 -16.29
CA PRO A 57 -17.29 22.22 -16.65
C PRO A 57 -17.57 22.33 -18.16
N ARG A 58 -18.68 22.98 -18.53
CA ARG A 58 -19.12 23.16 -19.92
C ARG A 58 -18.09 23.90 -20.78
N GLU A 59 -17.27 24.74 -20.17
CA GLU A 59 -16.36 25.66 -20.85
C GLU A 59 -14.89 25.29 -20.66
N VAL A 60 -14.54 24.00 -20.67
CA VAL A 60 -13.13 23.61 -20.74
C VAL A 60 -12.71 23.63 -22.22
N PRO A 61 -11.96 24.63 -22.71
CA PRO A 61 -11.70 24.78 -24.15
C PRO A 61 -10.89 23.61 -24.70
N ALA A 62 -10.03 23.03 -23.85
CA ALA A 62 -9.24 21.85 -24.15
C ALA A 62 -10.08 20.58 -24.43
N LEU A 63 -11.37 20.61 -24.11
CA LEU A 63 -12.32 19.53 -24.29
C LEU A 63 -13.40 19.87 -25.34
N ALA A 64 -13.39 21.08 -25.91
CA ALA A 64 -14.29 21.46 -26.97
C ALA A 64 -14.09 20.54 -28.20
N GLY A 65 -15.16 19.93 -28.68
CA GLY A 65 -15.13 19.00 -29.82
C GLY A 65 -14.71 17.56 -29.50
N LEU A 66 -14.36 17.25 -28.24
CA LEU A 66 -14.20 15.86 -27.78
C LEU A 66 -15.57 15.28 -27.43
N GLU A 67 -16.30 14.83 -28.43
CA GLU A 67 -17.46 13.97 -28.19
C GLU A 67 -16.99 12.54 -27.89
N LEU A 68 -17.41 12.01 -26.74
CA LEU A 68 -17.24 10.60 -26.40
C LEU A 68 -18.60 9.91 -26.59
N PRO A 69 -18.80 9.15 -27.68
CA PRO A 69 -20.05 8.41 -27.88
C PRO A 69 -20.36 7.49 -26.70
N GLY A 70 -21.62 7.46 -26.26
CA GLY A 70 -22.05 6.60 -25.16
C GLY A 70 -21.69 7.11 -23.76
N VAL A 71 -21.28 8.37 -23.62
CA VAL A 71 -21.04 9.02 -22.32
C VAL A 71 -22.17 9.99 -21.98
N LYS A 72 -22.68 9.93 -20.74
CA LYS A 72 -23.57 10.96 -20.19
C LYS A 72 -22.74 12.12 -19.64
N HIS A 73 -22.95 13.32 -20.14
CA HIS A 73 -22.27 14.52 -19.64
C HIS A 73 -23.14 15.27 -18.62
N VAL A 74 -22.56 15.64 -17.48
CA VAL A 74 -23.20 16.45 -16.44
C VAL A 74 -22.32 17.68 -16.19
N ASN A 75 -22.92 18.86 -16.28
CA ASN A 75 -22.19 20.11 -16.10
C ASN A 75 -22.05 20.51 -14.63
N PHE A 76 -20.91 21.09 -14.26
CA PHE A 76 -20.75 21.84 -13.01
C PHE A 76 -19.96 23.13 -13.25
N THR A 77 -20.00 24.06 -12.30
CA THR A 77 -19.24 25.32 -12.38
C THR A 77 -18.26 25.44 -11.22
N ASN A 78 -18.76 25.46 -9.99
CA ASN A 78 -17.99 25.59 -8.75
C ASN A 78 -18.00 24.29 -7.91
N ALA A 79 -17.23 24.27 -6.83
CA ALA A 79 -17.15 23.11 -5.92
C ALA A 79 -18.51 22.66 -5.37
N LYS A 80 -19.40 23.59 -5.00
CA LYS A 80 -20.74 23.26 -4.48
C LYS A 80 -21.62 22.60 -5.55
N SER A 81 -21.61 23.12 -6.77
CA SER A 81 -22.37 22.54 -7.88
C SER A 81 -21.84 21.17 -8.28
N LEU A 82 -20.51 20.95 -8.21
CA LEU A 82 -19.90 19.65 -8.42
C LEU A 82 -20.34 18.66 -7.33
N GLN A 83 -20.29 19.08 -6.06
CA GLN A 83 -20.75 18.27 -4.93
C GLN A 83 -22.20 17.84 -5.12
N GLN A 84 -23.11 18.79 -5.38
CA GLN A 84 -24.52 18.50 -5.61
C GLN A 84 -24.73 17.56 -6.81
N ALA A 85 -24.07 17.83 -7.93
CA ALA A 85 -24.18 17.01 -9.13
C ALA A 85 -23.68 15.59 -8.90
N LEU A 86 -22.55 15.43 -8.21
CA LEU A 86 -21.93 14.13 -7.93
C LEU A 86 -22.77 13.31 -6.94
N LEU A 87 -23.14 13.89 -5.80
CA LEU A 87 -23.93 13.20 -4.77
C LEU A 87 -25.38 12.92 -5.24
N GLY A 88 -25.87 13.68 -6.22
CA GLY A 88 -27.14 13.44 -6.89
C GLY A 88 -27.13 12.28 -7.90
N GLN A 89 -25.97 11.71 -8.24
CA GLN A 89 -25.90 10.54 -9.12
C GLN A 89 -26.37 9.27 -8.40
N GLU A 90 -26.84 8.31 -9.19
CA GLU A 90 -27.07 6.95 -8.69
C GLU A 90 -25.77 6.31 -8.20
N ALA A 91 -25.87 5.29 -7.34
CA ALA A 91 -24.71 4.61 -6.81
C ALA A 91 -23.87 3.96 -7.93
N PRO A 92 -22.62 4.38 -8.13
CA PRO A 92 -21.75 3.82 -9.16
C PRO A 92 -20.94 2.65 -8.61
N ASP A 93 -20.43 1.83 -9.51
CA ASP A 93 -19.47 0.78 -9.18
C ASP A 93 -18.06 1.37 -9.03
N ILE A 94 -17.71 2.37 -9.84
CA ILE A 94 -16.38 3.01 -9.85
C ILE A 94 -16.50 4.53 -9.94
N ILE A 95 -15.71 5.25 -9.15
CA ILE A 95 -15.61 6.73 -9.21
C ILE A 95 -14.16 7.15 -9.37
N PHE A 96 -13.87 7.88 -10.45
CA PHE A 96 -12.63 8.64 -10.60
C PHE A 96 -12.91 10.11 -10.27
N HIS A 97 -12.53 10.54 -9.07
CA HIS A 97 -12.66 11.94 -8.68
C HIS A 97 -11.42 12.74 -9.10
N ALA A 98 -11.28 13.00 -10.40
CA ALA A 98 -10.09 13.64 -11.00
C ALA A 98 -10.25 15.17 -11.21
N ALA A 99 -11.39 15.75 -10.85
CA ALA A 99 -11.59 17.20 -10.93
C ALA A 99 -10.65 17.94 -9.97
N ALA A 100 -10.07 19.04 -10.44
CA ALA A 100 -9.29 19.94 -9.60
C ALA A 100 -10.24 20.89 -8.86
N VAL A 101 -10.71 20.45 -7.70
CA VAL A 101 -11.63 21.21 -6.84
C VAL A 101 -10.86 22.29 -6.09
N ALA A 102 -11.30 23.54 -6.19
CA ALA A 102 -10.71 24.65 -5.43
C ALA A 102 -10.94 24.45 -3.93
N ASP A 103 -9.87 24.49 -3.12
CA ASP A 103 -9.94 24.34 -1.66
C ASP A 103 -10.66 25.50 -0.97
N PHE A 104 -10.70 26.67 -1.62
CA PHE A 104 -11.29 27.89 -1.11
C PHE A 104 -12.16 28.55 -2.17
N ARG A 105 -13.16 29.31 -1.70
CA ARG A 105 -14.04 30.15 -2.51
C ARG A 105 -14.13 31.56 -1.90
N PRO A 106 -14.48 32.59 -2.67
CA PRO A 106 -14.84 33.90 -2.12
C PRO A 106 -15.93 33.78 -1.04
N LYS A 107 -15.73 34.49 0.08
CA LYS A 107 -16.70 34.56 1.18
C LYS A 107 -18.01 35.19 0.70
N GLU A 108 -17.89 36.25 -0.10
CA GLU A 108 -18.97 36.99 -0.72
C GLU A 108 -18.68 37.12 -2.22
N VAL A 109 -19.70 36.96 -3.05
CA VAL A 109 -19.62 37.15 -4.51
C VAL A 109 -20.21 38.51 -4.80
N ALA A 110 -19.44 39.41 -5.41
CA ALA A 110 -19.91 40.76 -5.74
C ALA A 110 -20.99 40.70 -6.82
N ARG A 111 -22.04 41.51 -6.67
CA ARG A 111 -23.06 41.69 -7.72
C ARG A 111 -22.53 42.70 -8.75
N GLY A 112 -22.57 42.34 -10.04
CA GLY A 112 -21.96 43.13 -11.10
C GLY A 112 -20.44 42.99 -11.17
N LYS A 113 -19.85 43.41 -12.29
CA LYS A 113 -18.39 43.45 -12.46
C LYS A 113 -17.80 44.50 -11.53
N ILE A 114 -16.80 44.13 -10.72
CA ILE A 114 -16.11 45.14 -9.89
C ILE A 114 -15.42 46.15 -10.84
N PRO A 115 -15.62 47.47 -10.64
CA PRO A 115 -15.04 48.50 -11.50
C PRO A 115 -13.52 48.41 -11.58
N SER A 116 -12.96 48.76 -12.74
CA SER A 116 -11.51 48.87 -12.93
C SER A 116 -10.90 50.16 -12.36
N SER A 117 -11.73 51.01 -11.73
CA SER A 117 -11.29 52.23 -11.04
C SER A 117 -10.72 51.97 -9.65
N GLU A 118 -10.90 50.76 -9.11
CA GLU A 118 -10.32 50.37 -7.83
C GLU A 118 -8.81 50.17 -7.99
N GLU A 119 -8.00 50.86 -7.18
CA GLU A 119 -6.54 50.70 -7.16
C GLU A 119 -6.11 49.33 -6.60
N GLU A 120 -6.92 48.77 -5.70
CA GLU A 120 -6.68 47.47 -5.07
C GLU A 120 -7.99 46.71 -4.86
N ILE A 121 -7.96 45.38 -5.02
CA ILE A 121 -9.10 44.50 -4.72
C ILE A 121 -8.65 43.43 -3.72
N THR A 122 -9.27 43.40 -2.54
CA THR A 122 -9.09 42.33 -1.56
C THR A 122 -10.23 41.31 -1.65
N ILE A 123 -9.88 40.03 -1.82
CA ILE A 123 -10.85 38.92 -1.84
C ILE A 123 -10.65 38.07 -0.59
N THR A 124 -11.64 38.05 0.30
CA THR A 124 -11.63 37.17 1.47
C THR A 124 -12.12 35.78 1.08
N LEU A 125 -11.34 34.74 1.40
CA LEU A 125 -11.63 33.35 1.03
C LEU A 125 -12.10 32.52 2.22
N VAL A 126 -13.00 31.56 1.96
CA VAL A 126 -13.49 30.56 2.92
C VAL A 126 -13.35 29.15 2.33
N ARG A 127 -13.15 28.14 3.20
CA ARG A 127 -12.94 26.76 2.77
C ARG A 127 -14.15 26.20 2.01
N ASN A 128 -13.87 25.41 0.97
CA ASN A 128 -14.85 24.60 0.26
C ASN A 128 -15.10 23.25 0.95
N PRO A 129 -16.26 22.61 0.66
CA PRO A 129 -16.54 21.26 1.14
C PRO A 129 -15.50 20.25 0.63
N LYS A 130 -15.17 19.26 1.45
CA LYS A 130 -14.28 18.16 1.07
C LYS A 130 -15.10 17.01 0.47
N ILE A 131 -15.42 17.14 -0.82
CA ILE A 131 -16.31 16.22 -1.56
C ILE A 131 -15.90 14.74 -1.40
N LEU A 132 -14.59 14.44 -1.45
CA LEU A 132 -14.06 13.08 -1.31
C LEU A 132 -14.53 12.40 -0.01
N ASP A 133 -14.63 13.15 1.09
CA ASP A 133 -14.93 12.63 2.42
C ASP A 133 -16.39 12.18 2.54
N GLU A 134 -17.26 12.68 1.65
CA GLU A 134 -18.69 12.36 1.61
C GLU A 134 -18.98 11.12 0.75
N LEU A 135 -18.08 10.76 -0.18
CA LEU A 135 -18.33 9.72 -1.18
C LEU A 135 -18.55 8.35 -0.56
N ARG A 136 -17.73 7.97 0.43
CA ARG A 136 -17.86 6.66 1.08
C ARG A 136 -19.20 6.52 1.80
N GLY A 137 -19.62 7.56 2.53
CA GLY A 137 -20.93 7.58 3.19
C GLY A 137 -22.09 7.56 2.21
N ARG A 138 -21.96 8.26 1.07
CA ARG A 138 -23.00 8.35 0.05
C ARG A 138 -23.17 7.09 -0.81
N PHE A 139 -22.07 6.44 -1.16
CA PHE A 139 -22.06 5.34 -2.14
C PHE A 139 -21.74 3.97 -1.54
N GLY A 140 -21.41 3.91 -0.24
CA GLY A 140 -21.19 2.68 0.50
C GLY A 140 -19.84 2.00 0.21
N GLN A 141 -19.63 0.84 0.83
CA GLN A 141 -18.37 0.09 0.76
C GLN A 141 -18.14 -0.62 -0.59
N THR A 142 -19.21 -0.82 -1.36
CA THR A 142 -19.17 -1.53 -2.65
C THR A 142 -18.72 -0.66 -3.82
N ALA A 143 -18.72 0.67 -3.67
CA ALA A 143 -18.17 1.57 -4.70
C ALA A 143 -16.64 1.61 -4.61
N PHE A 144 -15.95 1.42 -5.73
CA PHE A 144 -14.51 1.60 -5.81
C PHE A 144 -14.17 3.09 -6.02
N LEU A 145 -13.61 3.72 -5.00
CA LEU A 145 -13.35 5.15 -4.97
C LEU A 145 -11.88 5.45 -5.29
N ILE A 146 -11.65 6.23 -6.34
CA ILE A 146 -10.33 6.71 -6.75
C ILE A 146 -10.26 8.23 -6.56
N GLY A 147 -9.32 8.68 -5.73
CA GLY A 147 -8.95 10.08 -5.58
C GLY A 147 -7.72 10.44 -6.40
N PHE A 148 -7.49 11.74 -6.60
CA PHE A 148 -6.30 12.26 -7.27
C PHE A 148 -5.56 13.21 -6.34
N LYS A 149 -4.24 13.21 -6.41
CA LYS A 149 -3.37 14.05 -5.57
C LYS A 149 -2.23 14.64 -6.40
N LEU A 150 -2.29 15.94 -6.65
CA LEU A 150 -1.22 16.68 -7.32
C LEU A 150 -0.39 17.43 -6.28
N LEU A 151 0.93 17.22 -6.26
CA LEU A 151 1.90 18.01 -5.51
C LEU A 151 2.91 18.66 -6.48
N SER A 152 3.86 19.45 -5.98
CA SER A 152 4.82 20.19 -6.81
C SER A 152 6.20 20.24 -6.15
N GLY A 153 7.21 19.71 -6.83
CA GLY A 153 8.60 19.71 -6.37
C GLY A 153 8.85 18.91 -5.11
N VAL A 154 8.07 17.86 -4.85
CA VAL A 154 8.21 16.99 -3.67
C VAL A 154 8.94 15.70 -4.00
N SER A 155 9.48 15.03 -2.99
CA SER A 155 10.05 13.70 -3.16
C SER A 155 8.96 12.62 -3.33
N HIS A 156 9.33 11.49 -3.94
CA HIS A 156 8.43 10.33 -4.08
C HIS A 156 7.82 9.87 -2.74
N GLY A 157 8.62 9.85 -1.66
CA GLY A 157 8.13 9.46 -0.33
C GLY A 157 7.08 10.43 0.23
N GLU A 158 7.26 11.74 0.04
CA GLU A 158 6.27 12.74 0.43
C GLU A 158 4.98 12.61 -0.40
N LEU A 159 5.11 12.32 -1.70
CA LEU A 159 4.00 12.08 -2.60
C LEU A 159 3.17 10.85 -2.17
N VAL A 160 3.83 9.72 -1.91
CA VAL A 160 3.19 8.49 -1.42
C VAL A 160 2.54 8.72 -0.05
N GLY A 161 3.23 9.36 0.88
CA GLY A 161 2.70 9.67 2.21
C GLY A 161 1.43 10.53 2.16
N ALA A 162 1.42 11.58 1.33
CA ALA A 162 0.26 12.43 1.16
C ALA A 162 -0.94 11.72 0.51
N ALA A 163 -0.68 10.78 -0.39
CA ALA A 163 -1.69 9.95 -1.03
C ALA A 163 -2.28 8.90 -0.07
N LEU A 164 -1.43 8.27 0.76
CA LEU A 164 -1.86 7.32 1.78
C LEU A 164 -2.73 8.00 2.85
N GLU A 165 -2.35 9.20 3.28
CA GLU A 165 -3.17 10.00 4.19
C GLU A 165 -4.53 10.36 3.58
N GLN A 166 -4.57 10.67 2.28
CA GLN A 166 -5.83 10.88 1.57
C GLN A 166 -6.69 9.61 1.53
N ASN A 167 -6.10 8.44 1.30
CA ASN A 167 -6.82 7.17 1.34
C ASN A 167 -7.45 6.92 2.72
N ARG A 168 -6.68 7.14 3.80
CA ARG A 168 -7.15 6.95 5.18
C ARG A 168 -8.29 7.91 5.52
N ARG A 169 -8.11 9.20 5.28
CA ARG A 169 -9.08 10.26 5.62
C ARG A 169 -10.39 10.13 4.86
N ALA A 170 -10.35 9.82 3.57
CA ALA A 170 -11.53 9.74 2.71
C ALA A 170 -12.01 8.31 2.44
N HIS A 171 -11.40 7.30 3.09
CA HIS A 171 -11.70 5.88 2.92
C HIS A 171 -11.70 5.43 1.45
N LEU A 172 -10.68 5.84 0.70
CA LEU A 172 -10.54 5.53 -0.73
C LEU A 172 -9.94 4.15 -0.94
N ASN A 173 -10.25 3.54 -2.09
CA ASN A 173 -9.59 2.30 -2.51
C ASN A 173 -8.24 2.57 -3.18
N LEU A 174 -8.09 3.74 -3.79
CA LEU A 174 -6.90 4.15 -4.52
C LEU A 174 -6.76 5.67 -4.54
N THR A 175 -5.53 6.18 -4.44
CA THR A 175 -5.19 7.54 -4.82
C THR A 175 -4.17 7.51 -5.96
N VAL A 176 -4.46 8.24 -7.03
CA VAL A 176 -3.52 8.49 -8.12
C VAL A 176 -2.77 9.78 -7.81
N ALA A 177 -1.49 9.67 -7.50
CA ALA A 177 -0.66 10.79 -7.09
C ALA A 177 0.34 11.15 -8.18
N ASN A 178 0.64 12.44 -8.36
CA ASN A 178 1.67 12.87 -9.30
C ASN A 178 2.30 14.21 -8.87
N ASP A 179 3.53 14.46 -9.31
CA ASP A 179 4.20 15.75 -9.15
C ASP A 179 4.10 16.59 -10.42
N LEU A 180 3.78 17.87 -10.28
CA LEU A 180 3.65 18.81 -11.38
C LEU A 180 4.95 18.98 -12.18
N HIS A 181 6.11 18.95 -11.54
CA HIS A 181 7.41 19.12 -12.19
C HIS A 181 7.81 17.91 -13.05
N GLU A 182 7.21 16.75 -12.81
CA GLU A 182 7.47 15.54 -13.60
C GLU A 182 6.60 15.46 -14.88
N LEU A 183 5.56 16.29 -14.98
CA LEU A 183 4.68 16.37 -16.15
C LEU A 183 5.34 17.13 -17.33
N THR A 184 6.40 16.57 -17.89
CA THR A 184 7.20 17.18 -18.96
C THR A 184 7.23 16.31 -20.22
N GLY A 185 7.56 16.92 -21.38
CA GLY A 185 7.81 16.17 -22.63
C GLY A 185 6.62 15.35 -23.18
N GLY A 186 5.40 15.59 -22.71
CA GLY A 186 4.20 14.80 -23.07
C GLY A 186 4.01 13.51 -22.27
N PHE A 187 4.89 13.23 -21.31
CA PHE A 187 4.74 12.13 -20.35
C PHE A 187 3.77 12.52 -19.22
N HIS A 188 3.17 11.49 -18.60
CA HIS A 188 2.21 11.65 -17.51
C HIS A 188 2.50 10.68 -16.36
N PRO A 189 3.68 10.76 -15.73
CA PRO A 189 4.03 9.89 -14.61
C PRO A 189 3.02 10.01 -13.46
N VAL A 190 2.58 8.87 -12.94
CA VAL A 190 1.72 8.81 -11.75
C VAL A 190 2.16 7.67 -10.84
N VAL A 191 1.90 7.82 -9.54
CA VAL A 191 2.04 6.78 -8.53
C VAL A 191 0.65 6.36 -8.08
N LEU A 192 0.34 5.07 -8.23
CA LEU A 192 -0.89 4.47 -7.72
C LEU A 192 -0.67 4.06 -6.27
N VAL A 193 -1.34 4.72 -5.34
CA VAL A 193 -1.22 4.45 -3.91
C VAL A 193 -2.48 3.77 -3.40
N THR A 194 -2.36 2.50 -3.05
CA THR A 194 -3.44 1.63 -2.57
C THR A 194 -3.78 1.90 -1.11
N ALA A 195 -4.93 1.40 -0.63
CA ALA A 195 -5.37 1.60 0.75
C ALA A 195 -4.47 0.89 1.77
N GLU A 196 -3.90 -0.24 1.38
CA GLU A 196 -2.96 -1.07 2.14
C GLU A 196 -1.51 -0.53 2.14
N GLY A 197 -1.25 0.59 1.46
CA GLY A 197 0.06 1.27 1.48
C GLY A 197 0.98 0.94 0.31
N GLY A 198 0.54 0.10 -0.62
CA GLY A 198 1.28 -0.18 -1.85
C GLY A 198 1.38 1.03 -2.77
N ALA A 199 2.58 1.28 -3.32
CA ALA A 199 2.89 2.36 -4.26
C ALA A 199 3.40 1.77 -5.59
N ILE A 200 2.69 2.04 -6.68
CA ILE A 200 2.99 1.49 -8.02
C ILE A 200 3.21 2.64 -8.99
N ASP A 201 4.42 2.75 -9.53
CA ASP A 201 4.75 3.74 -10.55
C ASP A 201 4.19 3.34 -11.91
N LEU A 202 3.45 4.24 -12.55
CA LEU A 202 3.08 4.16 -13.95
C LEU A 202 3.74 5.29 -14.74
N MET A 203 4.49 4.91 -15.76
CA MET A 203 5.19 5.81 -16.66
C MET A 203 4.65 5.65 -18.07
N GLY A 204 4.62 6.72 -18.84
CA GLY A 204 4.18 6.69 -20.24
C GLY A 204 3.49 7.98 -20.67
N ARG A 205 2.93 7.94 -21.87
CA ARG A 205 2.06 9.02 -22.37
C ARG A 205 0.71 8.99 -21.64
N ARG A 206 -0.02 10.09 -21.68
CA ARG A 206 -1.31 10.25 -20.97
C ARG A 206 -2.30 9.13 -21.29
N GLU A 207 -2.36 8.72 -22.55
CA GLU A 207 -3.26 7.67 -23.05
C GLU A 207 -2.86 6.29 -22.53
N GLU A 208 -1.57 5.97 -22.55
CA GLU A 208 -1.01 4.72 -22.03
C GLU A 208 -1.23 4.62 -20.51
N VAL A 209 -0.97 5.71 -19.77
CA VAL A 209 -1.15 5.76 -18.32
C VAL A 209 -2.62 5.62 -17.95
N ALA A 210 -3.54 6.23 -18.70
CA ALA A 210 -4.98 6.06 -18.48
C ALA A 210 -5.43 4.61 -18.72
N ALA A 211 -4.95 3.96 -19.79
CA ALA A 211 -5.26 2.57 -20.08
C ALA A 211 -4.75 1.64 -18.97
N ASN A 212 -3.49 1.81 -18.54
CA ASN A 212 -2.90 1.03 -17.46
C ASN A 212 -3.61 1.25 -16.12
N LEU A 213 -3.98 2.49 -15.80
CA LEU A 213 -4.78 2.82 -14.61
C LEU A 213 -6.15 2.12 -14.64
N VAL A 214 -6.86 2.16 -15.78
CA VAL A 214 -8.18 1.53 -15.90
C VAL A 214 -8.08 0.01 -15.82
N GLU A 215 -7.09 -0.62 -16.44
CA GLU A 215 -6.84 -2.06 -16.30
C GLU A 215 -6.55 -2.45 -14.84
N PHE A 216 -5.73 -1.68 -14.14
CA PHE A 216 -5.44 -1.88 -12.73
C PHE A 216 -6.71 -1.78 -11.87
N VAL A 217 -7.50 -0.73 -12.06
CA VAL A 217 -8.75 -0.48 -11.32
C VAL A 217 -9.79 -1.57 -11.60
N LYS A 218 -9.93 -2.02 -12.85
CA LYS A 218 -10.84 -3.11 -13.21
C LYS A 218 -10.53 -4.41 -12.48
N LYS A 219 -9.25 -4.79 -12.44
CA LYS A 219 -8.82 -6.00 -11.72
C LYS A 219 -9.10 -5.90 -10.23
N ARG A 220 -8.80 -4.76 -9.59
CA ARG A 220 -9.01 -4.56 -8.14
C ARG A 220 -10.46 -4.29 -7.72
N SER A 221 -11.31 -3.79 -8.62
CA SER A 221 -12.72 -3.54 -8.32
C SER A 221 -13.59 -4.79 -8.43
N ARG A 222 -13.14 -5.81 -9.18
CA ARG A 222 -13.87 -7.07 -9.42
C ARG A 222 -13.34 -8.24 -8.60
N VAL A 223 -12.91 -7.95 -7.37
CA VAL A 223 -12.41 -8.97 -6.44
C VAL A 223 -13.53 -9.53 -5.58
N THR A 224 -13.32 -10.74 -5.08
CA THR A 224 -14.28 -11.47 -4.26
C THR A 224 -13.85 -11.39 -2.79
N TRP A 225 -14.59 -10.60 -2.01
CA TRP A 225 -14.40 -10.49 -0.57
C TRP A 225 -15.10 -11.61 0.18
N TYR A 226 -14.49 -12.08 1.27
CA TYR A 226 -15.20 -12.92 2.24
C TYR A 226 -16.15 -12.07 3.09
N HIS A 227 -17.35 -12.58 3.32
CA HIS A 227 -18.21 -12.08 4.39
C HIS A 227 -17.78 -12.70 5.73
N THR A 228 -18.03 -12.02 6.85
CA THR A 228 -17.61 -12.49 8.17
C THR A 228 -18.83 -12.60 9.08
N GLU A 229 -19.09 -13.81 9.57
CA GLU A 229 -20.23 -14.16 10.41
C GLU A 229 -19.77 -14.70 11.76
N ALA A 230 -20.40 -14.23 12.85
CA ALA A 230 -20.11 -14.76 14.17
C ALA A 230 -20.76 -16.13 14.33
N ASP A 231 -20.00 -17.11 14.82
CA ASP A 231 -20.51 -18.44 15.14
C ASP A 231 -20.00 -18.90 16.51
N SER A 232 -20.90 -18.93 17.49
CA SER A 232 -20.63 -19.37 18.85
C SER A 232 -20.37 -20.88 18.97
N HIS A 233 -20.66 -21.68 17.95
CA HIS A 233 -20.51 -23.13 17.98
C HIS A 233 -19.10 -23.59 17.61
N LEU A 234 -18.23 -22.69 17.14
CA LEU A 234 -16.83 -23.02 16.87
C LEU A 234 -16.15 -23.54 18.14
N PRO A 235 -15.31 -24.59 18.03
CA PRO A 235 -14.73 -25.24 19.19
C PRO A 235 -13.75 -24.33 19.93
N GLU A 236 -13.52 -24.64 21.21
CA GLU A 236 -12.38 -24.07 21.92
C GLU A 236 -11.06 -24.66 21.38
N PRO A 237 -10.01 -23.85 21.19
CA PRO A 237 -8.71 -24.36 20.83
C PRO A 237 -8.12 -25.16 22.00
N PRO A 238 -7.41 -26.27 21.74
CA PRO A 238 -6.67 -26.98 22.79
C PRO A 238 -5.68 -26.05 23.50
N GLU A 239 -5.49 -26.24 24.81
CA GLU A 239 -4.61 -25.39 25.64
C GLU A 239 -3.18 -25.29 25.08
N GLU A 240 -2.64 -26.40 24.56
CA GLU A 240 -1.31 -26.44 23.95
C GLU A 240 -1.23 -25.60 22.66
N GLU A 241 -2.30 -25.54 21.87
CA GLU A 241 -2.34 -24.70 20.66
C GLU A 241 -2.47 -23.21 21.02
N GLN A 242 -3.18 -22.89 22.10
CA GLN A 242 -3.23 -21.53 22.65
C GLN A 242 -1.85 -21.05 23.07
N LYS A 243 -1.09 -21.88 23.81
CA LYS A 243 0.29 -21.56 24.22
C LYS A 243 1.21 -21.35 23.01
N ARG A 244 1.09 -22.20 21.99
CA ARG A 244 1.87 -22.08 20.74
C ARG A 244 1.53 -20.81 19.98
N PHE A 245 0.26 -20.47 19.85
CA PHE A 245 -0.17 -19.22 19.23
C PHE A 245 0.37 -18.01 20.00
N ALA A 246 0.27 -18.01 21.33
CA ALA A 246 0.80 -16.95 22.18
C ALA A 246 2.31 -16.75 22.00
N ALA A 247 3.08 -17.85 21.92
CA ALA A 247 4.52 -17.80 21.65
C ALA A 247 4.83 -17.20 20.26
N LEU A 248 4.08 -17.59 19.22
CA LEU A 248 4.26 -17.05 17.87
C LEU A 248 3.89 -15.57 17.78
N LEU A 249 2.79 -15.15 18.41
CA LEU A 249 2.40 -13.75 18.51
C LEU A 249 3.48 -12.93 19.22
N GLN A 250 3.98 -13.43 20.35
CA GLN A 250 5.04 -12.78 21.12
C GLN A 250 6.34 -12.67 20.31
N PHE A 251 6.72 -13.70 19.56
CA PHE A 251 7.85 -13.64 18.64
C PHE A 251 7.65 -12.49 17.64
N ALA A 252 6.52 -12.47 16.93
CA ALA A 252 6.24 -11.48 15.89
C ALA A 252 6.23 -10.04 16.42
N GLN A 253 5.76 -9.84 17.65
CA GLN A 253 5.79 -8.55 18.36
C GLN A 253 7.21 -8.14 18.74
N LYS A 254 7.97 -9.03 19.42
CA LYS A 254 9.35 -8.78 19.87
C LYS A 254 10.31 -8.55 18.71
N SER A 255 10.06 -9.16 17.56
CA SER A 255 10.85 -9.01 16.35
C SER A 255 10.33 -7.88 15.44
N HIS A 256 9.35 -7.10 15.91
CA HIS A 256 8.73 -5.96 15.21
C HIS A 256 8.21 -6.29 13.79
N LEU A 257 7.73 -7.51 13.60
CA LEU A 257 7.02 -7.91 12.37
C LEU A 257 5.56 -7.42 12.42
N LEU A 258 5.03 -7.20 13.62
CA LEU A 258 3.74 -6.57 13.87
C LEU A 258 3.96 -5.28 14.64
N TYR A 259 3.56 -4.14 14.07
CA TYR A 259 3.84 -2.82 14.64
C TYR A 259 2.61 -1.88 14.67
N ASP A 260 1.48 -2.31 14.11
CA ASP A 260 0.20 -1.60 14.12
C ASP A 260 -0.95 -2.59 13.88
N THR A 261 -2.07 -2.11 13.33
CA THR A 261 -3.24 -2.95 12.98
C THR A 261 -3.05 -3.86 11.75
N SER A 262 -1.94 -3.75 11.03
CA SER A 262 -1.61 -4.51 9.82
C SER A 262 -0.96 -5.87 10.15
N GLY A 263 -0.68 -6.68 9.13
CA GLY A 263 -0.20 -8.05 9.29
C GLY A 263 -1.21 -9.00 9.95
N ASN A 264 -0.81 -10.25 10.17
CA ASN A 264 -1.65 -11.28 10.75
C ASN A 264 -0.81 -12.45 11.27
N VAL A 265 -1.29 -13.11 12.32
CA VAL A 265 -0.76 -14.39 12.81
C VAL A 265 -1.92 -15.36 12.83
N SER A 266 -1.72 -16.56 12.27
CA SER A 266 -2.66 -17.65 12.47
C SER A 266 -1.95 -18.96 12.77
N LEU A 267 -2.63 -19.83 13.51
CA LEU A 267 -2.18 -21.17 13.84
C LEU A 267 -3.34 -22.16 13.71
N ARG A 268 -3.15 -23.18 12.88
CA ARG A 268 -4.16 -24.20 12.56
C ARG A 268 -4.29 -25.24 13.68
N PHE A 269 -5.52 -25.62 13.99
CA PHE A 269 -5.84 -26.80 14.79
C PHE A 269 -7.07 -27.52 14.20
N GLY A 270 -6.87 -28.75 13.73
CA GLY A 270 -7.90 -29.45 12.96
C GLY A 270 -8.32 -28.69 11.70
N ASP A 271 -9.62 -28.43 11.57
CA ASP A 271 -10.23 -27.66 10.47
C ASP A 271 -10.42 -26.17 10.82
N PHE A 272 -9.87 -25.72 11.95
CA PHE A 272 -10.01 -24.36 12.46
C PHE A 272 -8.64 -23.72 12.62
N MET A 273 -8.62 -22.43 12.91
CA MET A 273 -7.41 -21.69 13.26
C MET A 273 -7.65 -20.72 14.41
N ILE A 274 -6.62 -20.52 15.22
CA ILE A 274 -6.50 -19.35 16.09
C ILE A 274 -5.91 -18.24 15.20
N VAL A 275 -6.51 -17.05 15.19
CA VAL A 275 -6.10 -15.95 14.31
C VAL A 275 -6.19 -14.61 15.02
N THR A 276 -5.26 -13.70 14.73
CA THR A 276 -5.30 -12.36 15.33
C THR A 276 -6.55 -11.58 14.86
N PRO A 277 -7.07 -10.69 15.72
CA PRO A 277 -8.25 -9.91 15.40
C PRO A 277 -7.97 -8.80 14.39
N ARG A 278 -9.02 -8.35 13.69
CA ARG A 278 -8.99 -7.20 12.78
C ARG A 278 -9.16 -5.89 13.55
N GLN A 279 -8.51 -4.82 13.09
CA GLN A 279 -8.61 -3.46 13.66
C GLN A 279 -8.12 -3.33 15.12
N VAL A 280 -7.34 -4.29 15.60
CA VAL A 280 -6.63 -4.23 16.88
C VAL A 280 -5.15 -3.99 16.59
N ASP A 281 -4.49 -3.19 17.42
CA ASP A 281 -3.04 -2.98 17.32
C ASP A 281 -2.30 -4.26 17.69
N LYS A 282 -1.75 -4.95 16.69
CA LYS A 282 -1.13 -6.27 16.87
C LYS A 282 0.24 -6.18 17.53
N SER A 283 0.81 -4.99 17.68
CA SER A 283 2.09 -4.80 18.37
C SER A 283 2.00 -5.02 19.87
N VAL A 284 0.79 -4.88 20.44
CA VAL A 284 0.51 -4.97 21.88
C VAL A 284 -0.70 -5.85 22.20
N ALA A 285 -1.32 -6.48 21.20
CA ALA A 285 -2.47 -7.36 21.40
C ALA A 285 -2.12 -8.56 22.30
N GLU A 286 -3.04 -8.89 23.20
CA GLU A 286 -2.93 -10.07 24.06
C GLU A 286 -3.44 -11.31 23.32
N SER A 287 -2.93 -12.49 23.68
CA SER A 287 -3.28 -13.74 22.99
C SER A 287 -4.77 -14.11 23.13
N GLU A 288 -5.40 -13.67 24.21
CA GLU A 288 -6.79 -13.85 24.57
C GLU A 288 -7.75 -13.03 23.68
N GLU A 289 -7.23 -12.00 22.98
CA GLU A 289 -7.99 -11.23 22.01
C GLU A 289 -8.10 -11.95 20.65
N ALA A 290 -7.40 -13.08 20.48
CA ALA A 290 -7.47 -13.89 19.27
C ALA A 290 -8.85 -14.49 19.04
N CYS A 291 -9.15 -14.75 17.78
CA CYS A 291 -10.37 -15.38 17.35
C CYS A 291 -10.11 -16.85 16.99
N VAL A 292 -11.10 -17.71 17.20
CA VAL A 292 -11.17 -18.97 16.48
C VAL A 292 -11.93 -18.73 15.18
N ALA A 293 -11.42 -19.23 14.06
CA ALA A 293 -12.09 -19.06 12.78
C ALA A 293 -11.89 -20.25 11.82
N CYS A 294 -12.77 -20.33 10.83
CA CYS A 294 -12.66 -21.16 9.63
C CYS A 294 -13.38 -20.45 8.47
N ALA A 295 -13.23 -20.95 7.23
CA ALA A 295 -13.95 -20.41 6.10
C ALA A 295 -14.68 -21.46 5.26
N ASP A 296 -15.89 -21.11 4.82
CA ASP A 296 -16.56 -21.76 3.70
C ASP A 296 -16.11 -21.09 2.39
N GLN A 297 -15.13 -21.72 1.74
CA GLN A 297 -14.54 -21.28 0.47
C GLN A 297 -15.52 -21.27 -0.71
N SER A 298 -16.63 -22.02 -0.61
CA SER A 298 -17.64 -22.13 -1.66
C SER A 298 -18.58 -20.92 -1.62
N ASN A 299 -18.98 -20.52 -0.41
CA ASN A 299 -19.87 -19.38 -0.18
C ASN A 299 -19.13 -18.06 0.13
N ASN A 300 -17.81 -18.10 0.26
CA ASN A 300 -16.96 -16.98 0.66
C ASN A 300 -17.38 -16.39 2.01
N VAL A 301 -17.60 -17.26 3.00
CA VAL A 301 -17.97 -16.86 4.37
C VAL A 301 -16.87 -17.29 5.33
N VAL A 302 -16.43 -16.38 6.18
CA VAL A 302 -15.54 -16.65 7.32
C VAL A 302 -16.41 -16.69 8.56
N PHE A 303 -16.39 -17.82 9.25
CA PHE A 303 -17.01 -17.97 10.57
C PHE A 303 -15.97 -17.66 11.63
N TYR A 304 -16.34 -16.92 12.66
CA TYR A 304 -15.45 -16.61 13.78
C TYR A 304 -16.14 -16.65 15.13
N ARG A 305 -15.35 -16.96 16.15
CA ARG A 305 -15.70 -16.91 17.56
C ARG A 305 -14.68 -16.06 18.31
N GLY A 306 -15.15 -15.09 19.07
CA GLY A 306 -14.31 -14.17 19.84
C GLY A 306 -15.01 -12.83 20.09
N GLY A 307 -14.38 -11.96 20.89
CA GLY A 307 -14.88 -10.60 21.15
C GLY A 307 -14.71 -9.63 19.97
N PHE A 308 -13.87 -10.00 19.01
CA PHE A 308 -13.52 -9.19 17.83
C PHE A 308 -13.76 -9.99 16.56
N LYS A 309 -13.86 -9.30 15.42
CA LYS A 309 -13.84 -9.95 14.10
C LYS A 309 -12.46 -10.50 13.81
N SER A 310 -12.39 -11.66 13.18
CA SER A 310 -11.12 -12.26 12.73
C SER A 310 -10.41 -11.38 11.70
N SER A 311 -9.10 -11.61 11.53
CA SER A 311 -8.28 -10.94 10.50
C SER A 311 -8.93 -10.99 9.12
N ILE A 312 -8.71 -9.95 8.32
CA ILE A 312 -9.17 -9.90 6.93
C ILE A 312 -8.57 -11.03 6.09
N ASP A 313 -7.38 -11.50 6.46
CA ASP A 313 -6.65 -12.57 5.78
C ASP A 313 -7.19 -13.98 6.10
N THR A 314 -8.18 -14.11 6.99
CA THR A 314 -8.65 -15.43 7.47
C THR A 314 -9.09 -16.33 6.32
N GLY A 315 -9.83 -15.81 5.34
CA GLY A 315 -10.26 -16.58 4.17
C GLY A 315 -9.10 -17.03 3.27
N VAL A 316 -8.05 -16.19 3.16
CA VAL A 316 -6.81 -16.52 2.44
C VAL A 316 -6.04 -17.61 3.18
N ASN A 317 -5.86 -17.45 4.50
CA ASN A 317 -5.18 -18.43 5.34
C ASN A 317 -5.87 -19.80 5.28
N ASP A 318 -7.19 -19.84 5.40
CA ASP A 318 -7.99 -21.06 5.30
C ASP A 318 -7.79 -21.77 3.95
N ALA A 319 -7.85 -21.04 2.84
CA ALA A 319 -7.62 -21.58 1.50
C ALA A 319 -6.21 -22.18 1.37
N LEU A 320 -5.20 -21.53 1.95
CA LEU A 320 -3.82 -22.00 1.95
C LEU A 320 -3.61 -23.21 2.87
N TYR A 321 -4.25 -23.26 4.05
CA TYR A 321 -4.21 -24.44 4.94
C TYR A 321 -4.89 -25.66 4.29
N CYS A 322 -5.94 -25.44 3.50
CA CYS A 322 -6.59 -26.51 2.73
C CYS A 322 -5.65 -27.09 1.65
N GLN A 323 -4.93 -26.24 0.93
CA GLN A 323 -4.00 -26.68 -0.11
C GLN A 323 -2.76 -27.37 0.49
N PHE A 324 -2.17 -26.77 1.54
CA PHE A 324 -0.91 -27.18 2.15
C PHE A 324 -1.13 -27.75 3.56
N PRO A 325 -1.50 -29.04 3.69
CA PRO A 325 -1.93 -29.63 4.96
C PRO A 325 -0.83 -29.71 6.03
N ARG A 326 0.46 -29.65 5.64
CA ARG A 326 1.59 -29.67 6.57
C ARG A 326 1.88 -28.31 7.22
N ILE A 327 1.30 -27.23 6.67
CA ILE A 327 1.47 -25.89 7.21
C ILE A 327 0.63 -25.77 8.48
N LYS A 328 1.30 -25.40 9.56
CA LYS A 328 0.74 -25.27 10.91
C LYS A 328 0.43 -23.82 11.25
N ALA A 329 1.24 -22.88 10.79
CA ALA A 329 1.09 -21.47 11.10
C ALA A 329 1.36 -20.61 9.88
N MET A 330 0.74 -19.42 9.88
CA MET A 330 0.99 -18.39 8.88
C MET A 330 1.23 -17.05 9.55
N LEU A 331 2.23 -16.33 9.04
CA LEU A 331 2.62 -15.02 9.52
C LEU A 331 2.67 -14.05 8.33
N HIS A 332 1.77 -13.07 8.33
CA HIS A 332 1.73 -11.97 7.37
C HIS A 332 2.26 -10.71 8.03
N PHE A 333 3.23 -10.04 7.40
CA PHE A 333 3.87 -8.84 7.93
C PHE A 333 4.32 -7.90 6.82
N HIS A 334 4.62 -6.68 7.22
CA HIS A 334 5.04 -5.60 6.33
C HIS A 334 6.48 -5.18 6.66
N ASN A 335 7.20 -4.64 5.68
CA ASN A 335 8.56 -4.11 5.82
C ASN A 335 9.68 -5.05 6.31
N PRO A 336 9.73 -6.35 5.93
CA PRO A 336 10.82 -7.21 6.35
C PRO A 336 12.13 -6.89 5.65
N TRP A 337 13.18 -7.54 6.14
CA TRP A 337 14.49 -7.51 5.56
C TRP A 337 14.80 -8.87 4.94
N GLY A 338 15.28 -8.88 3.69
CA GLY A 338 15.74 -10.09 3.00
C GLY A 338 14.67 -11.15 2.74
N LEU A 339 13.77 -10.99 1.76
CA LEU A 339 12.84 -12.05 1.30
C LEU A 339 12.20 -11.54 -0.01
N ALA A 340 11.76 -12.28 -1.04
CA ALA A 340 11.67 -13.73 -1.31
C ALA A 340 12.05 -14.06 -2.78
N LEU A 341 12.09 -15.35 -3.14
CA LEU A 341 12.21 -15.87 -4.52
C LEU A 341 10.86 -15.90 -5.27
N ASN A 342 9.75 -16.02 -4.56
CA ASN A 342 8.38 -16.03 -5.12
C ASN A 342 7.72 -14.68 -4.84
N VAL A 343 7.20 -14.05 -5.88
CA VAL A 343 6.55 -12.74 -5.81
C VAL A 343 5.21 -12.84 -6.53
N THR A 344 4.13 -12.33 -5.92
CA THR A 344 2.86 -12.22 -6.62
C THR A 344 3.00 -11.29 -7.84
N SER A 345 2.27 -11.57 -8.90
CA SER A 345 2.34 -10.81 -10.16
C SER A 345 1.42 -9.60 -10.19
N PHE A 346 0.48 -9.52 -9.24
CA PHE A 346 -0.48 -8.45 -9.14
C PHE A 346 -0.79 -8.13 -7.68
N PRO A 347 -0.89 -6.85 -7.29
CA PRO A 347 -1.25 -6.45 -5.94
C PRO A 347 -2.77 -6.55 -5.80
N TYR A 348 -3.31 -7.71 -5.44
CA TYR A 348 -4.71 -7.81 -5.02
C TYR A 348 -4.87 -7.25 -3.59
N PRO A 349 -6.05 -6.70 -3.23
CA PRO A 349 -6.32 -6.30 -1.86
C PRO A 349 -6.18 -7.47 -0.88
N CYS A 350 -5.77 -7.18 0.35
CA CYS A 350 -5.64 -8.17 1.43
C CYS A 350 -6.95 -8.90 1.69
N GLY A 351 -6.89 -10.22 1.84
CA GLY A 351 -8.02 -11.02 2.29
C GLY A 351 -9.06 -11.32 1.20
N VAL A 352 -8.76 -11.09 -0.07
CA VAL A 352 -9.65 -11.46 -1.19
C VAL A 352 -9.30 -12.84 -1.74
N LYS A 353 -10.27 -13.50 -2.37
CA LYS A 353 -10.07 -14.83 -2.96
C LYS A 353 -8.97 -14.84 -4.03
N GLU A 354 -8.89 -13.78 -4.83
CA GLU A 354 -7.92 -13.64 -5.90
C GLU A 354 -6.48 -13.48 -5.37
N GLU A 355 -6.30 -12.92 -4.17
CA GLU A 355 -4.99 -12.91 -3.49
C GLU A 355 -4.57 -14.34 -3.12
N ALA A 356 -5.49 -15.12 -2.53
CA ALA A 356 -5.22 -16.53 -2.23
C ALA A 356 -4.82 -17.27 -3.51
N GLN A 357 -5.64 -17.20 -4.56
CA GLN A 357 -5.37 -17.87 -5.84
C GLN A 357 -4.01 -17.48 -6.44
N GLU A 358 -3.63 -16.21 -6.35
CA GLU A 358 -2.34 -15.74 -6.84
C GLU A 358 -1.18 -16.32 -6.02
N ILE A 359 -1.30 -16.36 -4.69
CA ILE A 359 -0.30 -17.02 -3.81
C ILE A 359 -0.19 -18.51 -4.16
N GLN A 360 -1.32 -19.20 -4.27
CA GLN A 360 -1.38 -20.62 -4.63
C GLN A 360 -0.71 -20.89 -5.98
N ARG A 361 -0.95 -20.01 -6.97
CA ARG A 361 -0.33 -20.10 -8.30
C ARG A 361 1.18 -19.93 -8.25
N GLN A 362 1.69 -19.02 -7.41
CA GLN A 362 3.15 -18.83 -7.24
C GLN A 362 3.80 -20.01 -6.51
N LEU A 363 3.08 -20.63 -5.57
CA LEU A 363 3.58 -21.78 -4.80
C LEU A 363 3.44 -23.12 -5.54
N GLY A 364 2.55 -23.21 -6.53
CA GLY A 364 2.23 -24.44 -7.24
C GLY A 364 1.50 -25.48 -6.38
N ASP A 365 1.28 -26.67 -6.94
CA ASP A 365 0.42 -27.71 -6.34
C ASP A 365 1.16 -28.71 -5.42
N ASN A 366 2.38 -28.38 -4.98
CA ASN A 366 3.12 -29.27 -4.07
C ASN A 366 2.50 -29.26 -2.67
N ARG A 367 1.58 -30.21 -2.42
CA ARG A 367 0.89 -30.37 -1.12
C ARG A 367 1.81 -30.84 0.01
N ASP A 368 2.97 -31.43 -0.31
CA ASP A 368 3.96 -31.89 0.65
C ASP A 368 4.93 -30.78 1.10
N ARG A 369 4.64 -29.53 0.72
CA ARG A 369 5.41 -28.36 1.11
C ARG A 369 5.37 -28.16 2.63
N ASP A 370 6.55 -28.21 3.24
CA ASP A 370 6.70 -27.99 4.69
C ASP A 370 6.73 -26.51 5.06
N ASN A 371 7.28 -25.63 4.21
CA ASN A 371 7.30 -24.18 4.47
C ASN A 371 7.22 -23.39 3.16
N PHE A 372 6.86 -22.12 3.24
CA PHE A 372 7.01 -21.15 2.15
C PHE A 372 7.18 -19.73 2.64
N ALA A 373 7.80 -18.92 1.80
CA ALA A 373 7.68 -17.48 1.81
C ALA A 373 7.19 -16.94 0.47
N VAL A 374 6.31 -15.95 0.51
CA VAL A 374 5.82 -15.23 -0.68
C VAL A 374 5.87 -13.74 -0.41
N GLU A 375 6.48 -12.99 -1.32
CA GLU A 375 6.35 -11.54 -1.38
C GLU A 375 5.01 -11.18 -2.05
N LEU A 376 4.15 -10.51 -1.31
CA LEU A 376 2.91 -9.93 -1.80
C LEU A 376 3.26 -8.57 -2.38
N LEU A 377 3.29 -8.48 -3.72
CA LEU A 377 3.69 -7.29 -4.47
C LEU A 377 2.97 -6.04 -3.93
N HIS A 378 3.74 -5.04 -3.48
CA HIS A 378 3.26 -3.79 -2.86
C HIS A 378 2.36 -3.93 -1.63
N HIS A 379 2.26 -5.12 -1.04
CA HIS A 379 1.35 -5.40 0.06
C HIS A 379 2.09 -5.90 1.29
N GLY A 380 3.05 -6.83 1.18
CA GLY A 380 3.71 -7.39 2.35
C GLY A 380 4.33 -8.75 2.06
N PHE A 381 4.44 -9.59 3.08
CA PHE A 381 5.07 -10.91 2.98
C PHE A 381 4.28 -11.92 3.79
N LEU A 382 4.11 -13.11 3.22
CA LEU A 382 3.44 -14.22 3.87
C LEU A 382 4.40 -15.39 4.06
N LEU A 383 4.58 -15.81 5.31
CA LEU A 383 5.25 -17.05 5.67
C LEU A 383 4.21 -18.11 6.00
N GLY A 384 4.38 -19.31 5.45
CA GLY A 384 3.71 -20.52 5.89
C GLY A 384 4.73 -21.47 6.48
N LEU A 385 4.49 -21.95 7.70
CA LEU A 385 5.44 -22.76 8.46
C LEU A 385 4.79 -24.05 8.93
N SER A 386 5.49 -25.17 8.74
CA SER A 386 5.21 -26.44 9.42
C SER A 386 5.56 -26.35 10.92
N GLU A 387 5.21 -27.39 11.67
CA GLU A 387 5.63 -27.58 13.07
C GLU A 387 7.16 -27.42 13.23
N ALA A 388 7.94 -28.18 12.47
CA ALA A 388 9.40 -28.07 12.50
C ALA A 388 9.90 -26.71 11.97
N GLY A 389 9.11 -26.03 11.13
CA GLY A 389 9.39 -24.68 10.67
C GLY A 389 9.25 -23.64 11.78
N LEU A 390 8.26 -23.79 12.66
CA LEU A 390 8.06 -22.92 13.82
C LEU A 390 9.22 -23.02 14.81
N GLU A 391 9.66 -24.25 15.12
CA GLU A 391 10.81 -24.49 15.98
C GLU A 391 12.07 -23.82 15.39
N ARG A 392 12.34 -24.04 14.10
CA ARG A 392 13.46 -23.40 13.40
C ARG A 392 13.38 -21.88 13.35
N LEU A 393 12.18 -21.30 13.27
CA LEU A 393 11.99 -19.85 13.26
C LEU A 393 12.47 -19.24 14.59
N GLN A 394 12.03 -19.82 15.70
CA GLN A 394 12.41 -19.36 17.03
C GLN A 394 13.91 -19.56 17.30
N ASP A 395 14.44 -20.75 17.01
CA ASP A 395 15.87 -21.04 17.14
C ASP A 395 16.72 -20.13 16.24
N GLY A 396 16.25 -19.87 15.02
CA GLY A 396 16.93 -18.99 14.08
C GLY A 396 17.02 -17.55 14.57
N TRP A 397 15.95 -17.06 15.20
CA TRP A 397 15.91 -15.74 15.82
C TRP A 397 16.87 -15.63 17.00
N ASP A 398 16.79 -16.57 17.93
CA ASP A 398 17.62 -16.55 19.14
C ASP A 398 19.11 -16.67 18.80
N HIS A 399 19.47 -17.51 17.83
CA HIS A 399 20.84 -17.59 17.30
C HIS A 399 21.26 -16.28 16.63
N ALA A 400 20.44 -15.69 15.75
CA ALA A 400 20.82 -14.47 15.04
C ALA A 400 21.02 -13.29 16.00
N VAL A 401 20.17 -13.16 17.01
CA VAL A 401 20.31 -12.14 18.07
C VAL A 401 21.52 -12.43 18.96
N GLY A 402 21.76 -13.68 19.32
CA GLY A 402 22.93 -14.10 20.10
C GLY A 402 24.25 -13.80 19.39
N GLU A 403 24.40 -14.29 18.16
CA GLU A 403 25.59 -14.04 17.32
C GLU A 403 25.84 -12.54 17.10
N PHE A 404 24.77 -11.74 16.96
CA PHE A 404 24.89 -10.28 16.87
C PHE A 404 25.40 -9.64 18.16
N ARG A 405 24.87 -10.04 19.32
CA ARG A 405 25.33 -9.54 20.64
C ARG A 405 26.79 -9.91 20.90
N ASP A 406 27.19 -11.14 20.57
CA ASP A 406 28.57 -11.60 20.69
C ASP A 406 29.50 -10.81 19.77
N HIS A 407 29.04 -10.52 18.54
CA HIS A 407 29.78 -9.66 17.62
C HIS A 407 29.96 -8.25 18.20
N LEU A 408 28.90 -7.62 18.72
CA LEU A 408 28.98 -6.30 19.36
C LEU A 408 29.93 -6.30 20.57
N ALA A 409 29.97 -7.39 21.34
CA ALA A 409 30.91 -7.57 22.45
C ALA A 409 32.35 -7.62 21.94
N ALA A 410 32.61 -8.42 20.91
CA ALA A 410 33.94 -8.61 20.34
C ALA A 410 34.53 -7.31 19.76
N VAL A 411 33.68 -6.39 19.29
CA VAL A 411 34.12 -5.08 18.77
C VAL A 411 34.02 -3.94 19.81
N ASN A 412 33.76 -4.25 21.09
CA ASN A 412 33.59 -3.29 22.19
C ASN A 412 32.53 -2.20 21.94
N GLN A 413 31.40 -2.54 21.29
CA GLN A 413 30.33 -1.60 20.93
C GLN A 413 28.98 -1.91 21.58
N GLN A 414 28.93 -2.75 22.61
CA GLN A 414 27.68 -3.09 23.31
C GLN A 414 26.94 -1.85 23.85
N ALA A 415 27.66 -0.87 24.40
CA ALA A 415 27.05 0.35 24.95
C ALA A 415 26.59 1.35 23.86
N SER A 416 27.20 1.30 22.67
CA SER A 416 26.86 2.17 21.53
C SER A 416 25.61 1.69 20.79
N PHE A 417 25.22 0.44 21.01
CA PHE A 417 24.11 -0.22 20.36
C PHE A 417 23.25 -0.95 21.40
N GLU A 418 22.72 -0.20 22.37
CA GLU A 418 21.59 -0.71 23.16
C GLU A 418 20.40 -0.91 22.21
N PRO A 419 19.91 -2.15 22.01
CA PRO A 419 19.00 -2.44 20.93
C PRO A 419 17.61 -1.91 21.26
N ALA A 420 17.24 -0.76 20.69
CA ALA A 420 15.89 -0.24 20.84
C ALA A 420 14.88 -1.10 20.06
N LYS A 421 15.25 -1.60 18.86
CA LYS A 421 14.41 -2.44 17.99
C LYS A 421 15.25 -3.32 17.05
N LEU A 422 15.19 -4.65 17.23
CA LEU A 422 15.80 -5.62 16.29
C LEU A 422 14.73 -6.21 15.38
N LYS A 423 15.06 -6.36 14.09
CA LYS A 423 14.23 -7.01 13.09
C LYS A 423 14.98 -8.17 12.45
N PRO A 424 14.31 -9.27 12.10
CA PRO A 424 14.95 -10.39 11.43
C PRO A 424 15.28 -10.04 9.98
N VAL A 425 16.46 -10.49 9.53
CA VAL A 425 16.76 -10.66 8.10
C VAL A 425 16.43 -12.09 7.75
N PHE A 426 15.54 -12.27 6.80
CA PHE A 426 15.16 -13.58 6.31
C PHE A 426 16.00 -14.00 5.08
N TRP A 427 15.87 -15.26 4.71
CA TRP A 427 16.15 -15.78 3.38
C TRP A 427 15.25 -16.99 3.17
N ASP A 428 14.23 -16.83 2.33
CA ASP A 428 13.06 -17.71 2.36
C ASP A 428 12.49 -17.79 3.80
N THR A 429 12.18 -18.96 4.33
CA THR A 429 11.59 -19.07 5.67
C THR A 429 12.60 -19.02 6.82
N GLU A 430 13.90 -18.87 6.54
CA GLU A 430 14.96 -18.91 7.56
C GLU A 430 15.36 -17.51 8.02
N ILE A 431 15.61 -17.33 9.32
CA ILE A 431 16.24 -16.12 9.85
C ILE A 431 17.76 -16.29 9.75
N VAL A 432 18.37 -15.42 8.95
CA VAL A 432 19.78 -15.47 8.56
C VAL A 432 20.58 -14.27 9.05
N GLY A 433 19.95 -13.38 9.82
CA GLY A 433 20.58 -12.18 10.35
C GLY A 433 19.60 -11.28 11.09
N VAL A 434 20.09 -10.12 11.48
CA VAL A 434 19.29 -9.07 12.14
C VAL A 434 19.61 -7.71 11.53
N VAL A 435 18.59 -6.85 11.48
CA VAL A 435 18.74 -5.41 11.27
C VAL A 435 18.32 -4.71 12.54
N MET A 436 19.17 -3.81 13.02
CA MET A 436 18.82 -2.84 14.04
C MET A 436 18.55 -1.51 13.34
N GLU A 437 17.36 -0.96 13.49
CA GLU A 437 16.99 0.34 12.91
C GLU A 437 17.09 1.44 13.97
N ASN A 438 17.89 2.48 13.72
CA ASN A 438 17.93 3.70 14.53
C ASN A 438 17.57 4.93 13.66
N PRO A 439 17.12 6.04 14.26
CA PRO A 439 16.77 7.28 13.52
C PRO A 439 17.87 7.78 12.58
N ASP A 440 19.14 7.55 12.93
CA ASP A 440 20.31 8.01 12.17
C ASP A 440 20.93 6.94 11.26
N GLY A 441 20.28 5.78 11.10
CA GLY A 441 20.78 4.66 10.29
C GLY A 441 20.68 3.31 10.98
N GLY A 442 20.83 2.23 10.20
CA GLY A 442 20.73 0.87 10.68
C GLY A 442 22.06 0.13 10.76
N VAL A 443 22.13 -0.89 11.61
CA VAL A 443 23.21 -1.89 11.61
C VAL A 443 22.63 -3.17 11.03
N VAL A 444 23.30 -3.74 10.04
CA VAL A 444 22.92 -5.03 9.45
C VAL A 444 23.96 -6.06 9.85
N TYR A 445 23.50 -7.16 10.45
CA TYR A 445 24.32 -8.31 10.75
C TYR A 445 23.77 -9.53 10.02
N LEU A 446 24.63 -10.16 9.21
CA LEU A 446 24.33 -11.46 8.59
C LEU A 446 25.19 -12.53 9.24
N ARG A 447 24.53 -13.65 9.58
CA ARG A 447 25.18 -14.85 10.08
C ARG A 447 26.19 -15.36 9.06
N GLU A 448 27.27 -15.98 9.52
CA GLU A 448 28.39 -16.38 8.66
C GLU A 448 27.96 -17.27 7.50
N ASN A 449 27.11 -18.26 7.79
CA ASN A 449 26.56 -19.21 6.81
C ASN A 449 25.61 -18.57 5.78
N ALA A 450 25.22 -17.31 5.94
CA ALA A 450 24.33 -16.58 5.04
C ALA A 450 25.08 -15.62 4.11
N ARG A 451 26.33 -15.31 4.43
CA ARG A 451 27.18 -14.43 3.63
C ARG A 451 27.46 -15.08 2.27
N GLY A 452 27.36 -14.31 1.20
CA GLY A 452 27.58 -14.81 -0.17
C GLY A 452 26.38 -15.52 -0.82
N LYS A 453 25.27 -15.76 -0.10
CA LYS A 453 24.05 -16.38 -0.66
C LYS A 453 23.13 -15.42 -1.43
N GLY A 454 23.54 -14.16 -1.65
CA GLY A 454 22.70 -13.12 -2.25
C GLY A 454 21.85 -12.32 -1.25
N VAL A 455 21.74 -12.76 0.00
CA VAL A 455 21.02 -12.05 1.08
C VAL A 455 21.51 -10.61 1.22
N GLY A 456 22.83 -10.41 1.33
CA GLY A 456 23.41 -9.08 1.50
C GLY A 456 23.10 -8.13 0.35
N ARG A 457 23.02 -8.65 -0.89
CA ARG A 457 22.61 -7.86 -2.05
C ARG A 457 21.16 -7.40 -1.91
N LYS A 458 20.25 -8.30 -1.49
CA LYS A 458 18.85 -7.95 -1.25
C LYS A 458 18.67 -6.93 -0.15
N VAL A 459 19.42 -7.07 0.94
CA VAL A 459 19.42 -6.07 2.02
C VAL A 459 19.94 -4.72 1.51
N ALA A 460 21.01 -4.69 0.71
CA ALA A 460 21.52 -3.47 0.10
C ALA A 460 20.50 -2.80 -0.85
N GLU A 461 19.82 -3.58 -1.71
CA GLU A 461 18.73 -3.09 -2.57
C GLU A 461 17.62 -2.42 -1.72
N GLN A 462 17.17 -3.08 -0.65
CA GLN A 462 16.14 -2.54 0.25
C GLN A 462 16.60 -1.30 1.05
N LEU A 463 17.86 -1.23 1.47
CA LEU A 463 18.42 -0.04 2.13
C LEU A 463 18.43 1.17 1.19
N ILE A 464 18.77 0.95 -0.08
CA ILE A 464 18.73 1.99 -1.13
C ILE A 464 17.30 2.48 -1.35
N GLU A 465 16.36 1.55 -1.55
CA GLU A 465 14.94 1.86 -1.76
C GLU A 465 14.35 2.66 -0.59
N ARG A 466 14.67 2.26 0.65
CA ARG A 466 14.21 2.92 1.87
C ARG A 466 15.02 4.17 2.24
N ARG A 467 16.10 4.48 1.50
CA ARG A 467 17.04 5.59 1.77
C ARG A 467 17.62 5.55 3.19
N LEU A 468 17.89 4.35 3.70
CA LEU A 468 18.40 4.15 5.04
C LEU A 468 19.94 4.06 5.02
N PRO A 469 20.64 4.89 5.81
CA PRO A 469 22.09 4.76 5.96
C PRO A 469 22.45 3.52 6.78
N VAL A 470 23.64 2.99 6.54
CA VAL A 470 24.21 1.87 7.27
C VAL A 470 25.35 2.35 8.16
N LYS A 471 25.34 1.96 9.43
CA LYS A 471 26.44 2.22 10.36
C LYS A 471 27.31 0.97 10.51
N THR A 472 28.62 1.14 10.34
CA THR A 472 29.62 0.07 10.45
C THR A 472 30.95 0.63 10.97
N MET A 473 31.91 -0.22 11.33
CA MET A 473 33.29 0.21 11.56
C MET A 473 34.01 0.44 10.23
N ASP A 474 34.92 1.42 10.19
CA ASP A 474 35.71 1.81 9.01
C ASP A 474 36.57 0.65 8.45
N GLU A 475 37.09 -0.21 9.33
CA GLU A 475 37.92 -1.36 8.96
C GLU A 475 37.11 -2.60 8.56
N CYS A 476 35.78 -2.50 8.53
CA CYS A 476 34.92 -3.62 8.19
C CYS A 476 34.87 -3.84 6.68
N ASN A 477 34.99 -5.10 6.24
CA ASN A 477 34.82 -5.52 4.84
C ASN A 477 33.44 -5.13 4.25
N VAL A 478 32.47 -4.83 5.12
CA VAL A 478 31.15 -4.32 4.77
C VAL A 478 31.20 -2.94 4.10
N VAL A 479 32.23 -2.12 4.38
CA VAL A 479 32.42 -0.81 3.72
C VAL A 479 32.65 -0.99 2.22
N GLU A 480 33.56 -1.88 1.84
CA GLU A 480 33.82 -2.19 0.43
C GLU A 480 32.57 -2.77 -0.24
N PHE A 481 31.85 -3.64 0.46
CA PHE A 481 30.61 -4.23 -0.04
C PHE A 481 29.58 -3.15 -0.42
N TYR A 482 29.20 -2.26 0.50
CA TYR A 482 28.20 -1.21 0.20
C TYR A 482 28.72 -0.15 -0.78
N THR A 483 30.01 0.16 -0.76
CA THR A 483 30.61 1.08 -1.74
C THR A 483 30.43 0.56 -3.18
N ARG A 484 30.48 -0.76 -3.40
CA ARG A 484 30.18 -1.36 -4.73
C ARG A 484 28.72 -1.15 -5.17
N PHE A 485 27.80 -0.94 -4.22
CA PHE A 485 26.41 -0.55 -4.48
C PHE A 485 26.22 0.98 -4.52
N GLY A 486 27.31 1.75 -4.53
CA GLY A 486 27.28 3.21 -4.68
C GLY A 486 26.98 3.97 -3.39
N PHE A 487 27.06 3.32 -2.22
CA PHE A 487 27.00 4.04 -0.95
C PHE A 487 28.25 4.91 -0.78
N THR A 488 28.09 6.05 -0.12
CA THR A 488 29.17 6.99 0.22
C THR A 488 29.24 7.19 1.72
N GLY A 489 30.43 7.10 2.32
CA GLY A 489 30.57 7.12 3.76
C GLY A 489 31.17 8.38 4.36
N GLU A 490 30.78 8.67 5.60
CA GLU A 490 31.35 9.70 6.47
C GLU A 490 31.80 9.06 7.79
N LYS A 491 33.00 9.43 8.26
CA LYS A 491 33.58 8.90 9.49
C LYS A 491 33.39 9.86 10.64
N ASP A 492 32.84 9.37 11.74
CA ASP A 492 32.84 10.06 13.01
C ASP A 492 34.21 9.85 13.70
N SER A 493 34.94 10.95 13.89
CA SER A 493 36.28 10.96 14.48
C SER A 493 36.30 10.68 15.99
N GLN A 494 35.16 10.81 16.68
CA GLN A 494 35.05 10.57 18.12
C GLN A 494 34.66 9.13 18.44
N THR A 495 33.73 8.56 17.67
CA THR A 495 33.19 7.21 17.91
C THR A 495 33.87 6.13 17.07
N GLY A 496 34.57 6.50 16.00
CA GLY A 496 35.16 5.56 15.04
C GLY A 496 34.13 4.88 14.13
N LEU A 497 32.85 5.25 14.25
CA LEU A 497 31.77 4.76 13.40
C LEU A 497 31.84 5.38 12.02
N TYR A 498 31.56 4.56 11.01
CA TYR A 498 31.46 4.93 9.62
C TYR A 498 30.01 4.81 9.17
N THR A 499 29.43 5.94 8.76
CA THR A 499 28.03 6.00 8.29
C THR A 499 28.03 6.04 6.77
N LEU A 500 27.51 4.98 6.16
CA LEU A 500 27.38 4.79 4.72
C LEU A 500 25.98 5.24 4.27
N TYR A 501 25.91 6.31 3.50
CA TYR A 501 24.67 6.82 2.94
C TYR A 501 24.37 6.18 1.58
N PRO A 502 23.13 5.72 1.33
CA PRO A 502 22.77 5.17 0.04
C PRO A 502 22.88 6.25 -1.06
N PRO A 503 23.12 5.85 -2.32
CA PRO A 503 23.18 6.77 -3.44
C PRO A 503 21.88 7.58 -3.55
N ARG A 504 22.01 8.90 -3.77
CA ARG A 504 20.86 9.75 -4.10
C ARG A 504 20.39 9.42 -5.51
N ILE A 505 19.27 8.71 -5.59
CA ILE A 505 18.56 8.48 -6.85
C ILE A 505 17.76 9.74 -7.15
N THR A 506 18.18 10.50 -8.16
CA THR A 506 17.54 11.77 -8.55
C THR A 506 16.47 11.59 -9.63
N SER A 507 16.30 10.38 -10.17
CA SER A 507 15.17 10.01 -11.03
C SER A 507 14.86 8.51 -10.94
N SER A 508 13.60 8.15 -11.12
CA SER A 508 13.12 6.76 -11.18
C SER A 508 13.85 5.94 -12.27
N ASP A 509 14.24 6.60 -13.37
CA ASP A 509 15.04 6.00 -14.45
C ASP A 509 16.46 5.61 -14.00
N GLN A 510 17.07 6.33 -13.07
CA GLN A 510 18.36 5.93 -12.49
C GLN A 510 18.20 4.74 -11.54
N LEU A 511 17.07 4.63 -10.83
CA LEU A 511 16.76 3.48 -9.99
C LEU A 511 16.63 2.23 -10.86
N PHE A 512 15.78 2.29 -11.89
CA PHE A 512 15.49 1.14 -12.73
C PHE A 512 16.71 0.73 -13.57
N ASN A 513 17.45 1.69 -14.14
CA ASN A 513 18.67 1.39 -14.92
C ASN A 513 19.81 0.87 -14.03
N ARG A 514 20.04 1.41 -12.83
CA ARG A 514 21.09 0.88 -11.93
C ARG A 514 20.72 -0.47 -11.33
N ILE A 515 19.47 -0.66 -10.91
CA ILE A 515 19.01 -1.95 -10.38
C ILE A 515 19.01 -3.01 -11.50
N SER A 516 18.63 -2.67 -12.73
CA SER A 516 18.67 -3.60 -13.87
C SER A 516 20.10 -3.91 -14.34
N GLU A 517 21.01 -2.93 -14.36
CA GLU A 517 22.45 -3.18 -14.58
C GLU A 517 23.04 -4.11 -13.51
N TRP A 518 22.58 -4.02 -12.26
CA TRP A 518 22.98 -4.92 -11.20
C TRP A 518 22.31 -6.30 -11.30
N ARG A 519 21.08 -6.44 -11.83
CA ARG A 519 20.40 -7.75 -12.03
C ARG A 519 21.04 -8.62 -13.11
N VAL A 520 21.81 -8.03 -14.03
CA VAL A 520 22.46 -8.73 -15.15
C VAL A 520 23.93 -9.11 -14.85
N LYS A 521 24.51 -8.64 -13.74
CA LYS A 521 25.81 -9.06 -13.20
C LYS A 521 25.64 -9.83 -11.90
#